data_AF-A0A3C0M7X5-F1
#
_entry.id   AF-A0A3C0M7X5-F1
#
_cell.length_a   1.000
_cell.length_b   1.000
_cell.length_c   1.000
_cell.angle_alpha   90.00
_cell.angle_beta   90.00
_cell.angle_gamma   90.00
#
_symmetry.space_group_name_H-M   'P 1'
#
loop_
_entity.id
_entity.type
_entity.pdbx_description
1 polymer ?
#
loop_
_entity_poly.entity_id
_entity_poly.type
_entity_poly.pdbx_seq_one_letter_code
_entity_poly.pdbx_strand_id
1 'polypeptide(L)'
;MQADLFQAVLYAGVLIAIAISLGAYMARVFMGEVQFLSPVERMITGAALGSAPQPQTWAGYAATMLVFNAAGLALLFAFLMLQGALPLNPQGLPGLSWHLAFNTAVSFVT
;
A
#
# COMPACT_ATOMS: atom_id res chain seq x y z
N MET A 1 21.08 -13.50 27.92
CA MET A 1 20.19 -12.78 28.85
C MET A 1 20.47 -11.29 28.93
N GLN A 2 21.66 -10.82 29.35
CA GLN A 2 21.96 -9.36 29.38
C GLN A 2 22.02 -8.72 27.98
N ALA A 3 22.62 -9.41 27.00
CA ALA A 3 22.64 -8.96 25.60
C ALA A 3 21.24 -8.88 24.98
N ASP A 4 20.37 -9.86 25.26
CA ASP A 4 19.00 -9.89 24.74
C ASP A 4 18.15 -8.74 25.32
N LEU A 5 18.33 -8.44 26.61
CA LEU A 5 17.65 -7.31 27.25
C LEU A 5 18.13 -5.97 26.67
N PHE A 6 19.43 -5.82 26.47
CA PHE A 6 19.98 -4.62 25.83
C PHE A 6 19.46 -4.44 24.40
N GLN A 7 19.46 -5.50 23.59
CA GLN A 7 18.90 -5.47 22.24
C GLN A 7 17.42 -5.12 22.24
N ALA A 8 16.63 -5.68 23.15
CA ALA A 8 15.21 -5.37 23.27
C ALA A 8 14.95 -3.90 23.63
N VAL A 9 15.70 -3.36 24.59
CA VAL A 9 15.59 -1.95 25.00
C VAL A 9 16.05 -1.01 23.89
N LEU A 10 17.16 -1.34 23.21
CA LEU A 10 17.65 -0.56 22.07
C LEU A 10 16.62 -0.56 20.94
N TYR A 11 16.08 -1.73 20.59
CA TYR A 11 15.03 -1.87 19.58
C TYR A 11 13.80 -1.03 19.95
N ALA A 12 13.28 -1.18 21.17
CA ALA A 12 12.11 -0.45 21.63
C ALA A 12 12.36 1.07 21.64
N GLY A 13 13.53 1.51 22.07
CA GLY A 13 13.91 2.92 22.08
C GLY A 13 13.94 3.53 20.68
N VAL A 14 14.58 2.85 19.73
CA VAL A 14 14.64 3.30 18.33
C VAL A 14 13.24 3.26 17.69
N LEU A 15 12.48 2.19 17.92
CA LEU A 15 11.12 2.06 17.42
C LEU A 15 10.22 3.21 17.89
N ILE A 16 10.24 3.52 19.19
CA ILE A 16 9.43 4.60 19.78
C ILE A 16 9.86 5.96 19.23
N ALA A 17 11.17 6.22 19.14
CA ALA A 17 11.68 7.48 18.62
C ALA A 17 11.22 7.74 17.17
N ILE A 18 11.30 6.71 16.32
CA ILE A 18 10.82 6.79 14.94
C ILE A 18 9.29 6.90 14.89
N ALA A 19 8.57 6.09 15.67
CA ALA A 19 7.11 6.08 15.68
C ALA A 19 6.52 7.44 16.08
N ILE A 20 7.07 8.10 17.11
CA ILE A 20 6.65 9.44 17.53
C ILE A 20 6.92 10.47 16.42
N SER A 21 8.12 10.44 15.86
CA SER A 21 8.53 11.40 14.81
C SER A 21 7.67 11.25 13.55
N LEU A 22 7.45 10.00 13.11
CA LEU A 22 6.62 9.69 11.96
C LEU A 22 5.13 9.99 12.22
N GLY A 23 4.62 9.67 13.42
CA GLY A 23 3.24 9.97 13.80
C GLY A 23 2.96 11.48 13.81
N ALA A 24 3.90 12.29 14.33
CA ALA A 24 3.79 13.75 14.28
C ALA A 24 3.77 14.25 12.83
N TYR A 25 4.62 13.71 11.95
CA TYR A 25 4.58 14.03 10.52
C TYR A 25 3.24 13.65 9.87
N MET A 26 2.74 12.43 10.10
CA MET A 26 1.46 11.97 9.56
C MET A 26 0.29 12.84 10.02
N ALA A 27 0.27 13.27 11.29
CA ALA A 27 -0.74 14.19 11.80
C ALA A 27 -0.74 15.51 11.02
N ARG A 28 0.44 16.09 10.76
CA ARG A 28 0.56 17.33 9.97
C ARG A 28 0.13 17.15 8.51
N VAL A 29 0.41 15.98 7.91
CA VAL A 29 -0.09 15.63 6.56
C VAL A 29 -1.61 15.56 6.56
N PHE A 30 -2.23 14.85 7.50
CA PHE A 30 -3.69 14.70 7.58
C PHE A 30 -4.42 16.00 7.92
N MET A 31 -3.79 16.91 8.66
CA MET A 31 -4.30 18.27 8.89
C MET A 31 -4.07 19.23 7.71
N GLY A 32 -3.35 18.81 6.66
CA GLY A 32 -3.04 19.63 5.50
C GLY A 32 -1.97 20.69 5.75
N GLU A 33 -1.17 20.58 6.82
CA GLU A 33 -0.08 21.53 7.11
C GLU A 33 1.16 21.32 6.22
N VAL A 34 1.30 20.12 5.65
CA VAL A 34 2.41 19.73 4.77
C VAL A 34 2.02 19.97 3.32
N GLN A 35 2.52 21.06 2.72
CA GLN A 35 2.09 21.50 1.38
C GLN A 35 3.17 21.35 0.28
N PHE A 36 4.34 20.78 0.60
CA PHE A 36 5.45 20.72 -0.36
C PHE A 36 5.17 19.80 -1.57
N LEU A 37 4.33 18.77 -1.39
CA LEU A 37 3.90 17.86 -2.46
C LEU A 37 2.59 18.26 -3.13
N SER A 38 1.94 19.33 -2.66
CA SER A 38 0.61 19.71 -3.15
C SER A 38 0.53 19.96 -4.67
N PRO A 39 1.57 20.46 -5.38
CA PRO A 39 1.54 20.53 -6.84
C PRO A 39 1.45 19.14 -7.50
N VAL A 40 2.19 18.17 -6.97
CA VAL A 40 2.22 16.79 -7.48
C VAL A 40 0.89 16.08 -7.16
N GLU A 41 0.39 16.26 -5.94
CA GLU A 41 -0.93 15.74 -5.54
C GLU A 41 -2.02 16.28 -6.46
N ARG A 42 -2.08 17.60 -6.67
CA ARG A 42 -3.06 18.22 -7.58
C ARG A 42 -2.94 17.71 -9.01
N MET A 43 -1.73 17.45 -9.50
CA MET A 43 -1.51 16.90 -10.83
C MET A 43 -2.06 15.47 -10.94
N ILE A 44 -1.73 14.59 -9.99
CA ILE A 44 -2.19 13.19 -9.99
C ILE A 44 -3.70 13.13 -9.81
N THR A 45 -4.23 13.84 -8.81
CA THR A 45 -5.65 13.87 -8.53
C THR A 45 -6.45 14.53 -9.65
N GLY A 46 -5.92 15.59 -10.27
CA GLY A 46 -6.51 16.21 -11.44
C GLY A 46 -6.56 15.27 -12.65
N ALA A 47 -5.49 14.50 -12.89
CA ALA A 47 -5.45 13.52 -13.97
C ALA A 47 -6.42 12.34 -13.72
N ALA A 48 -6.57 11.91 -12.46
CA ALA A 48 -7.42 10.78 -12.12
C ALA A 48 -8.91 11.14 -11.97
N LEU A 49 -9.22 12.29 -11.38
CA LEU A 49 -10.59 12.69 -11.00
C LEU A 49 -11.15 13.86 -11.83
N GLY A 50 -10.31 14.59 -12.56
CA GLY A 50 -10.70 15.82 -13.29
C GLY A 50 -11.14 16.99 -12.39
N SER A 51 -11.25 16.78 -11.08
CA SER A 51 -11.75 17.73 -10.10
C SER A 51 -11.15 17.45 -8.72
N ALA A 52 -11.33 18.39 -7.78
CA ALA A 52 -10.86 18.21 -6.40
C ALA A 52 -11.59 17.02 -5.73
N PRO A 53 -10.88 16.21 -4.92
CA PRO A 53 -11.49 15.07 -4.25
C PRO A 53 -12.55 15.57 -3.26
N GLN A 54 -13.70 14.90 -3.28
CA GLN A 54 -14.84 15.24 -2.44
C GLN A 54 -14.81 14.45 -1.13
N PRO A 55 -15.31 15.01 -0.01
CA PRO A 55 -15.47 14.26 1.23
C PRO A 55 -16.37 13.04 1.01
N GLN A 56 -15.95 11.88 1.54
CA GLN A 56 -16.74 10.66 1.49
C GLN A 56 -17.43 10.40 2.84
N THR A 57 -18.64 9.85 2.79
CA THR A 57 -19.27 9.25 3.98
C THR A 57 -18.52 7.96 4.35
N TRP A 58 -18.68 7.48 5.59
CA TRP A 58 -18.06 6.23 6.04
C TRP A 58 -18.41 5.04 5.12
N ALA A 59 -19.66 4.98 4.65
CA ALA A 59 -20.12 3.92 3.75
C ALA A 59 -19.50 4.04 2.35
N GLY A 60 -19.37 5.28 1.84
CA GLY A 60 -18.69 5.54 0.57
C GLY A 60 -17.21 5.17 0.63
N TYR A 61 -16.54 5.49 1.74
CA TYR A 61 -15.15 5.13 1.98
C TYR A 61 -14.95 3.61 2.09
N ALA A 62 -15.80 2.93 2.87
CA ALA A 62 -15.75 1.47 2.99
C ALA A 62 -15.98 0.78 1.64
N ALA A 63 -16.97 1.23 0.86
CA ALA A 63 -17.22 0.72 -0.49
C ALA A 63 -16.02 0.97 -1.42
N THR A 64 -15.43 2.16 -1.39
CA THR A 64 -14.23 2.49 -2.19
C THR A 64 -13.08 1.56 -1.85
N MET A 65 -12.83 1.32 -0.55
CA MET A 65 -11.78 0.40 -0.11
C MET A 65 -12.04 -1.04 -0.55
N LEU A 66 -13.27 -1.54 -0.45
CA LEU A 66 -13.62 -2.89 -0.90
C LEU A 66 -13.44 -3.05 -2.41
N VAL A 67 -13.92 -2.09 -3.20
CA VAL A 67 -13.79 -2.12 -4.66
C VAL A 67 -12.33 -2.04 -5.08
N PHE A 68 -11.54 -1.16 -4.45
CA PHE A 68 -10.11 -1.04 -4.72
C PHE A 68 -9.35 -2.34 -4.43
N ASN A 69 -9.61 -2.96 -3.27
CA ASN A 69 -8.99 -4.24 -2.92
C ASN A 69 -9.45 -5.37 -3.86
N ALA A 70 -10.74 -5.44 -4.21
CA ALA A 70 -11.24 -6.43 -5.16
C ALA A 70 -10.60 -6.28 -6.55
N ALA A 71 -10.44 -5.03 -7.03
CA ALA A 71 -9.76 -4.73 -8.28
C ALA A 71 -8.27 -5.09 -8.22
N GLY A 72 -7.58 -4.76 -7.11
CA GLY A 72 -6.18 -5.13 -6.87
C GLY A 72 -5.97 -6.63 -6.84
N LEU A 73 -6.87 -7.37 -6.17
CA LEU A 73 -6.87 -8.83 -6.12
C LEU A 73 -7.02 -9.43 -7.52
N ALA A 74 -8.00 -8.96 -8.29
CA ALA A 74 -8.23 -9.44 -9.65
C ALA A 74 -7.03 -9.13 -10.56
N LEU A 75 -6.45 -7.93 -10.46
CA LEU A 75 -5.28 -7.52 -11.22
C LEU A 75 -4.05 -8.37 -10.89
N LEU A 76 -3.74 -8.54 -9.61
CA LEU A 76 -2.59 -9.34 -9.18
C LEU A 76 -2.78 -10.83 -9.51
N PHE A 77 -3.99 -11.37 -9.31
CA PHE A 77 -4.31 -12.73 -9.70
C PHE A 77 -4.09 -12.95 -11.21
N ALA A 78 -4.60 -12.03 -12.05
CA ALA A 78 -4.38 -12.09 -13.49
C ALA A 78 -2.90 -11.98 -13.85
N PHE A 79 -2.15 -11.09 -13.19
CA PHE A 79 -0.71 -10.96 -13.37
C PHE A 79 0.03 -12.27 -13.09
N LEU A 80 -0.28 -12.94 -11.99
CA LEU A 80 0.35 -14.21 -11.59
C LEU A 80 -0.04 -15.38 -12.50
N MET A 81 -1.29 -15.43 -12.96
CA MET A 81 -1.77 -16.41 -13.93
C MET A 81 -1.10 -16.22 -15.30
N LEU A 82 -0.87 -14.97 -15.70
CA LEU A 82 -0.34 -14.60 -17.00
C LEU A 82 1.17 -14.32 -17.00
N GLN A 83 1.88 -14.50 -15.88
CA GLN A 83 3.30 -14.11 -15.76
C GLN A 83 4.20 -14.76 -16.83
N GLY A 84 3.82 -15.94 -17.33
CA GLY A 84 4.56 -16.60 -18.41
C GLY A 84 4.49 -15.89 -19.77
N ALA A 85 3.46 -15.09 -20.00
CA ALA A 85 3.29 -14.29 -21.22
C ALA A 85 3.73 -12.83 -21.06
N LEU A 86 4.01 -12.38 -19.83
CA LEU A 86 4.42 -11.01 -19.56
C LEU A 86 5.89 -10.77 -19.92
N PRO A 87 6.25 -9.55 -20.32
CA PRO A 87 7.65 -9.18 -20.50
C PRO A 87 8.38 -9.23 -19.14
N LEU A 88 9.72 -9.22 -19.18
CA LEU A 88 10.60 -9.31 -17.98
C LEU A 88 10.63 -10.70 -17.32
N ASN A 89 10.45 -11.76 -18.12
CA ASN A 89 10.61 -13.15 -17.69
C ASN A 89 11.81 -13.81 -18.41
N PRO A 90 13.06 -13.47 -18.06
CA PRO A 90 14.26 -14.03 -18.71
C PRO A 90 14.42 -15.54 -18.48
N GLN A 91 13.78 -16.08 -17.43
CA GLN A 91 13.82 -17.50 -17.08
C GLN A 91 12.71 -18.31 -17.77
N GLY A 92 11.78 -17.66 -18.47
CA GLY A 92 10.67 -18.33 -19.16
C GLY A 92 9.73 -19.10 -18.21
N LEU A 93 9.58 -18.64 -16.97
CA LEU A 93 8.74 -19.29 -15.97
C LEU A 93 7.26 -19.27 -16.40
N PRO A 94 6.51 -20.38 -16.27
CA PRO A 94 5.10 -20.41 -16.62
C PRO A 94 4.24 -19.62 -15.62
N GLY A 95 2.97 -19.41 -15.98
CA GLY A 95 1.92 -18.98 -15.05
C GLY A 95 1.84 -19.85 -13.80
N LEU A 96 1.52 -19.26 -12.63
CA LEU A 96 1.24 -20.05 -11.43
C LEU A 96 -0.04 -20.88 -11.61
N SER A 97 -0.17 -21.97 -10.84
CA SER A 97 -1.45 -22.69 -10.74
C SER A 97 -2.52 -21.79 -10.13
N TRP A 98 -3.79 -22.00 -10.51
CA TRP A 98 -4.89 -21.12 -10.08
C TRP A 98 -4.99 -20.96 -8.55
N HIS A 99 -4.78 -22.03 -7.78
CA HIS A 99 -4.87 -22.00 -6.32
C HIS A 99 -3.69 -21.25 -5.69
N LEU A 100 -2.49 -21.39 -6.26
CA LEU A 100 -1.30 -20.69 -5.77
C LEU A 100 -1.35 -19.20 -6.13
N ALA A 101 -1.78 -18.88 -7.36
CA ALA A 101 -2.01 -17.50 -7.79
C ALA A 101 -3.05 -16.82 -6.90
N PHE A 102 -4.16 -17.50 -6.59
CA PHE A 102 -5.21 -16.96 -5.73
C PHE A 102 -4.72 -16.74 -4.30
N ASN A 103 -4.07 -17.75 -3.69
CA ASN A 103 -3.53 -17.62 -2.34
C ASN A 103 -2.52 -16.47 -2.24
N THR A 104 -1.58 -16.41 -3.18
CA THR A 104 -0.60 -15.32 -3.25
C THR A 104 -1.29 -13.97 -3.42
N ALA A 105 -2.23 -13.85 -4.35
CA ALA A 105 -2.90 -12.58 -4.60
C ALA A 105 -3.68 -12.11 -3.36
N VAL A 106 -4.37 -13.01 -2.65
CA VAL A 106 -5.06 -12.67 -1.39
C VAL A 106 -4.04 -12.22 -0.34
N SER A 107 -2.97 -12.98 -0.11
CA SER A 107 -1.96 -12.66 0.92
C SER A 107 -1.25 -11.32 0.75
N PHE A 108 -1.16 -10.79 -0.47
CA PHE A 108 -0.55 -9.48 -0.72
C PHE A 108 -1.56 -8.33 -0.68
N VAL A 109 -2.85 -8.60 -0.90
CA VAL A 109 -3.91 -7.59 -0.87
C VAL A 109 -4.47 -7.39 0.54
N THR A 110 -4.54 -8.45 1.34
CA THR A 110 -5.01 -8.42 2.74
C THR A 110 -3.89 -8.14 3.72
#